data_AF-A0A1V5X9N8-F1
#
_entry.id   AF-A0A1V5X9N8-F1
#
_cell.length_a   1.000
_cell.length_b   1.000
_cell.length_c   1.000
_cell.angle_alpha   90.00
_cell.angle_beta   90.00
_cell.angle_gamma   90.00
#
_symmetry.space_group_name_H-M   'P 1'
#
loop_
_entity.id
_entity.type
_entity.pdbx_description
1 polymer ?
#
loop_
_entity_poly.entity_id
_entity_poly.type
_entity_poly.pdbx_seq_one_letter_code
_entity_poly.pdbx_strand_id
1 'polypeptide(L)'
;MNYCGEYTKSLSGYYVHNCFLQIWAESGIFSLLAFLLLVGYVFYRCIKVIIKTPKSLSSFILIGLTGGLMSLLVHSFFDVHLYSFQLSFLFWIVLGLTFALSSALEKEQIF
;
A
#
# COMPACT_ATOMS: atom_id res chain seq x y z
N MET A 1 14.71 25.60 -47.83
CA MET A 1 14.19 24.24 -47.58
C MET A 1 14.69 23.84 -46.19
N ASN A 2 13.98 24.32 -45.18
CA ASN A 2 14.35 24.20 -43.77
C ASN A 2 13.29 23.36 -43.09
N TYR A 3 13.48 22.05 -42.96
CA TYR A 3 12.80 21.28 -41.92
C TYR A 3 13.79 20.26 -41.37
N CYS A 4 14.42 20.70 -40.29
CA CYS A 4 15.28 19.97 -39.37
C CYS A 4 14.53 18.75 -38.83
N GLY A 5 15.25 17.65 -38.65
CA GLY A 5 14.71 16.30 -38.47
C GLY A 5 13.68 16.15 -37.35
N GLU A 6 12.69 15.31 -37.65
CA GLU A 6 11.69 14.73 -36.75
C GLU A 6 12.33 13.84 -35.67
N TYR A 7 13.14 14.44 -34.78
CA TYR A 7 13.79 13.77 -33.66
C TYR A 7 13.21 14.16 -32.29
N THR A 8 11.94 14.60 -32.20
CA THR A 8 11.24 14.55 -30.90
C THR A 8 10.60 13.18 -30.72
N LYS A 9 11.43 12.15 -30.87
CA LYS A 9 11.16 10.80 -30.39
C LYS A 9 11.05 10.91 -28.88
N SER A 10 9.82 10.74 -28.37
CA SER A 10 9.53 10.48 -26.95
C SER A 10 10.19 11.43 -25.93
N LEU A 11 9.73 12.69 -25.89
CA LEU A 11 9.70 13.45 -24.63
C LEU A 11 8.57 12.94 -23.70
N SER A 12 8.20 11.66 -23.81
CA SER A 12 7.57 10.96 -22.69
C SER A 12 8.68 10.80 -21.65
N GLY A 13 8.85 11.81 -20.80
CA GLY A 13 9.63 11.67 -19.59
C GLY A 13 9.26 10.33 -18.98
N TYR A 14 10.28 9.51 -18.74
CA TYR A 14 10.17 8.19 -18.14
C TYR A 14 9.06 8.23 -17.09
N TYR A 15 7.88 7.73 -17.43
CA TYR A 15 6.82 7.57 -16.45
C TYR A 15 7.41 6.60 -15.46
N VAL A 16 7.74 7.10 -14.28
CA VAL A 16 8.28 6.27 -13.22
C VAL A 16 7.15 5.31 -12.87
N HIS A 17 7.22 4.08 -13.39
CA HIS A 17 6.23 3.03 -13.18
C HIS A 17 6.28 2.48 -11.74
N ASN A 18 6.75 3.27 -10.77
CA ASN A 18 6.89 2.84 -9.39
C ASN A 18 6.43 3.97 -8.47
N CYS A 19 5.30 3.76 -7.81
CA CYS A 19 4.70 4.74 -6.92
C CYS A 19 5.63 5.11 -5.74
N PHE A 20 6.47 4.19 -5.27
CA PHE A 20 7.42 4.45 -4.18
C PHE A 20 8.52 5.41 -4.61
N LEU A 21 9.06 5.25 -5.84
CA LEU A 21 10.00 6.23 -6.39
C LEU A 21 9.33 7.58 -6.62
N GLN A 22 8.06 7.60 -7.04
CA GLN A 22 7.32 8.84 -7.24
C GLN A 22 7.08 9.58 -5.91
N ILE A 23 6.63 8.89 -4.86
CA ILE A 23 6.49 9.47 -3.51
C ILE A 23 7.82 10.05 -3.03
N TRP A 24 8.92 9.34 -3.29
CA TRP A 24 10.26 9.79 -2.92
C TRP A 24 10.68 11.05 -3.71
N ALA A 25 10.42 11.10 -5.01
CA ALA A 25 10.78 12.21 -5.89
C ALA A 25 9.95 13.48 -5.62
N GLU A 26 8.65 13.34 -5.35
CA GLU A 26 7.73 14.46 -5.14
C GLU A 26 7.75 15.01 -3.71
N SER A 27 7.82 14.12 -2.72
CA SER A 27 7.65 14.48 -1.30
C SER A 27 8.90 14.28 -0.45
N GLY A 28 9.96 13.70 -1.02
CA GLY A 28 11.22 13.43 -0.33
C GLY A 28 11.23 12.15 0.50
N ILE A 29 12.38 11.88 1.12
CA ILE A 29 12.65 10.63 1.86
C ILE A 29 11.78 10.47 3.10
N PHE A 30 11.40 11.56 3.76
CA PHE A 30 10.59 11.53 4.99
C PHE A 30 9.19 10.96 4.73
N SER A 31 8.56 11.31 3.61
CA SER A 31 7.25 10.78 3.24
C SER A 31 7.29 9.31 2.90
N LEU A 32 8.33 8.87 2.16
CA LEU A 32 8.54 7.45 1.89
C LEU A 32 8.72 6.65 3.19
N LEU A 33 9.56 7.15 4.11
CA LEU A 33 9.78 6.49 5.39
C LEU A 33 8.50 6.44 6.24
N ALA A 34 7.75 7.53 6.33
CA ALA A 34 6.49 7.56 7.07
C ALA A 34 5.47 6.55 6.51
N PHE A 35 5.35 6.46 5.18
CA PHE A 35 4.48 5.50 4.52
C PHE A 35 4.89 4.05 4.82
N LEU A 36 6.18 3.72 4.64
CA LEU A 36 6.70 2.38 4.90
C LEU A 36 6.58 1.97 6.37
N LEU A 37 6.83 2.91 7.30
CA LEU A 37 6.68 2.66 8.73
C LEU A 37 5.22 2.40 9.10
N LEU A 38 4.30 3.20 8.56
CA LEU A 38 2.87 3.04 8.82
C LEU A 38 2.36 1.70 8.32
N VAL A 39 2.67 1.36 7.06
CA VAL A 39 2.32 0.07 6.46
C VAL A 39 2.95 -1.08 7.25
N GLY A 40 4.27 -1.03 7.48
CA GLY A 40 5.01 -2.05 8.22
C GLY A 40 4.46 -2.28 9.63
N TYR A 41 4.07 -1.20 10.33
CA TYR A 41 3.46 -1.30 11.65
C TYR A 41 2.09 -2.00 11.61
N VAL A 42 1.23 -1.67 10.65
CA VAL A 42 -0.07 -2.33 10.50
C VAL A 42 0.12 -3.83 10.22
N PHE A 43 1.02 -4.19 9.30
CA PHE A 43 1.33 -5.60 9.02
C PHE A 43 1.87 -6.33 10.25
N TYR A 44 2.82 -5.73 10.96
CA TYR A 44 3.37 -6.31 12.19
C TYR A 44 2.28 -6.59 13.23
N ARG A 45 1.37 -5.62 13.47
CA ARG A 45 0.25 -5.78 14.40
C ARG A 45 -0.70 -6.89 13.94
N CYS A 46 -1.09 -6.90 12.67
CA CYS A 46 -2.02 -7.88 12.13
C CYS A 46 -1.44 -9.30 12.24
N ILE A 47 -0.19 -9.51 11.85
CA ILE A 47 0.49 -10.81 11.96
C ILE A 47 0.57 -11.26 13.42
N LYS A 48 0.94 -10.36 14.35
CA LYS A 48 1.00 -10.67 15.79
C LYS A 48 -0.37 -11.11 16.33
N VAL A 49 -1.45 -10.45 15.92
CA VAL A 49 -2.82 -10.81 16.33
C VAL A 49 -3.25 -12.13 15.70
N ILE A 50 -3.04 -12.31 14.39
CA ILE A 50 -3.38 -13.55 13.66
C ILE A 50 -2.73 -14.78 14.30
N ILE A 51 -1.47 -14.68 14.73
CA ILE A 51 -0.75 -15.80 15.37
C ILE A 51 -1.30 -16.14 16.75
N LYS A 52 -1.81 -15.15 17.50
CA LYS A 52 -2.32 -15.33 18.85
C LYS A 52 -3.79 -15.74 18.90
N THR A 53 -4.59 -15.26 17.94
CA THR A 53 -6.03 -15.47 17.94
C THR A 53 -6.37 -16.90 17.47
N PRO A 54 -7.20 -17.65 18.21
CA PRO A 54 -7.65 -18.97 17.78
C PRO A 54 -8.40 -18.89 16.45
N LYS A 55 -8.54 -20.03 15.76
CA LYS A 55 -9.22 -20.09 14.45
C LYS A 55 -10.70 -19.72 14.59
N SER A 56 -11.00 -18.46 14.34
CA SER A 56 -12.34 -17.89 14.28
C SER A 56 -12.59 -17.28 12.91
N LEU A 57 -13.87 -17.09 12.56
CA LEU A 57 -14.24 -16.41 11.31
C LEU A 57 -13.57 -15.03 11.19
N SER A 58 -13.53 -14.27 12.29
CA SER A 58 -12.89 -12.96 12.35
C SER A 58 -11.38 -13.02 12.08
N SER A 59 -10.70 -14.07 12.56
CA SER A 59 -9.27 -14.29 12.26
C SER A 59 -9.05 -14.57 10.76
N PHE A 60 -9.92 -15.37 10.13
CA PHE A 60 -9.86 -15.60 8.68
C PHE A 60 -10.12 -14.32 7.86
N ILE A 61 -11.08 -13.49 8.28
CA ILE A 61 -11.33 -12.19 7.65
C ILE A 61 -10.09 -11.29 7.78
N LEU A 62 -9.44 -11.25 8.94
CA LEU A 62 -8.23 -10.46 9.14
C LEU A 62 -7.08 -10.94 8.24
N ILE A 63 -6.91 -12.25 8.08
CA ILE A 63 -5.93 -12.83 7.15
C ILE A 63 -6.24 -12.42 5.70
N GLY A 64 -7.51 -12.51 5.29
CA GLY A 64 -7.96 -12.11 3.95
C GLY A 64 -7.72 -10.62 3.68
N LEU A 65 -8.06 -9.74 4.61
CA LEU A 65 -7.82 -8.30 4.51
C LEU A 65 -6.31 -7.99 4.44
N THR A 66 -5.51 -8.63 5.29
CA THR A 66 -4.05 -8.46 5.30
C THR A 66 -3.43 -8.94 3.99
N GLY A 67 -3.89 -10.08 3.45
CA GLY A 67 -3.45 -10.62 2.16
C GLY A 67 -3.86 -9.74 0.96
N GLY A 68 -5.08 -9.22 0.97
CA GLY A 68 -5.56 -8.28 -0.06
C GLY A 68 -4.77 -6.97 -0.04
N LEU A 69 -4.48 -6.43 1.13
CA LEU A 69 -3.63 -5.25 1.29
C LEU A 69 -2.20 -5.50 0.78
N MET A 70 -1.64 -6.69 1.06
CA MET A 70 -0.32 -7.08 0.56
C MET A 70 -0.31 -7.17 -0.97
N SER A 71 -1.34 -7.78 -1.56
CA SER A 71 -1.52 -7.86 -3.02
C SER A 71 -1.55 -6.47 -3.66
N LEU A 72 -2.34 -5.55 -3.09
CA LEU A 72 -2.39 -4.15 -3.56
C LEU A 72 -1.04 -3.45 -3.49
N LEU A 73 -0.27 -3.65 -2.41
CA LEU A 73 1.06 -3.05 -2.26
C LEU A 73 2.08 -3.63 -3.24
N VAL A 74 2.07 -4.94 -3.44
CA VAL A 74 2.94 -5.61 -4.42
C VAL A 74 2.59 -5.12 -5.83
N HIS A 75 1.30 -5.03 -6.16
CA HIS A 75 0.85 -4.49 -7.45
C HIS A 75 1.28 -3.03 -7.63
N SER A 76 1.15 -2.21 -6.58
CA SER A 76 1.56 -0.79 -6.58
C SER A 76 3.08 -0.57 -6.59
N PHE A 77 3.86 -1.63 -6.39
CA PHE A 77 5.32 -1.59 -6.54
C PHE A 77 5.73 -1.60 -8.02
N PHE A 78 4.97 -2.31 -8.86
CA PHE A 78 5.26 -2.43 -10.29
C PHE A 78 4.56 -1.39 -11.16
N ASP A 79 3.62 -0.64 -10.59
CA ASP A 79 2.82 0.32 -11.35
C ASP A 79 2.28 1.47 -10.45
N VAL A 80 1.89 2.60 -11.03
CA VAL A 80 1.53 3.87 -10.33
C VAL A 80 0.09 3.88 -9.78
N HIS A 81 -0.42 2.73 -9.35
CA HIS A 81 -1.83 2.54 -9.01
C HIS A 81 -2.31 3.40 -7.84
N LEU A 82 -1.47 3.66 -6.84
CA LEU A 82 -1.83 4.49 -5.68
C LEU A 82 -1.97 5.99 -6.00
N TYR A 83 -1.56 6.43 -7.19
CA TYR A 83 -1.78 7.82 -7.63
C TYR A 83 -3.20 8.04 -8.16
N SER A 84 -3.88 6.96 -8.55
CA SER A 84 -5.30 7.01 -8.88
C SER A 84 -6.12 7.21 -7.61
N PHE A 85 -6.95 8.27 -7.59
CA PHE A 85 -7.75 8.64 -6.43
C PHE A 85 -8.61 7.47 -5.92
N GLN A 86 -9.20 6.69 -6.84
CA GLN A 86 -10.05 5.54 -6.49
C GLN A 86 -9.26 4.45 -5.75
N LEU A 87 -8.07 4.11 -6.23
CA LEU A 87 -7.23 3.05 -5.67
C LEU A 87 -6.58 3.49 -4.36
N SER A 88 -6.16 4.75 -4.28
CA SER A 88 -5.65 5.36 -3.04
C SER A 88 -6.73 5.33 -1.94
N PHE A 89 -7.96 5.73 -2.28
CA PHE A 89 -9.08 5.72 -1.34
C PHE A 89 -9.40 4.29 -0.86
N LEU A 90 -9.43 3.31 -1.78
CA LEU A 90 -9.61 1.91 -1.43
C LEU A 90 -8.49 1.40 -0.50
N PHE A 91 -7.24 1.74 -0.80
CA PHE A 91 -6.09 1.40 0.06
C PHE A 91 -6.29 1.90 1.49
N TRP A 92 -6.63 3.18 1.67
CA TRP A 92 -6.82 3.76 3.01
C TRP A 92 -7.98 3.14 3.77
N ILE A 93 -9.09 2.82 3.08
CA ILE A 93 -10.23 2.13 3.71
C ILE A 93 -9.83 0.73 4.16
N VAL A 94 -9.21 -0.08 3.29
CA VAL A 94 -8.82 -1.45 3.62
C VAL A 94 -7.79 -1.44 4.75
N LEU A 95 -6.83 -0.53 4.72
CA LEU A 95 -5.83 -0.36 5.78
C LEU A 95 -6.48 -0.04 7.13
N GLY A 96 -7.44 0.89 7.15
CA GLY A 96 -8.21 1.26 8.34
C GLY A 96 -9.05 0.10 8.89
N LEU A 97 -9.77 -0.62 8.03
CA LEU A 97 -10.55 -1.80 8.43
C LEU A 97 -9.65 -2.89 9.02
N THR A 98 -8.52 -3.17 8.36
CA THR A 98 -7.57 -4.20 8.81
C THR A 98 -7.03 -3.85 10.20
N PHE A 99 -6.64 -2.59 10.41
CA PHE A 99 -6.17 -2.12 11.71
C PHE A 99 -7.27 -2.18 12.79
N ALA A 100 -8.49 -1.74 12.48
CA ALA A 100 -9.62 -1.77 13.41
C ALA A 100 -9.98 -3.20 13.83
N LEU A 101 -10.04 -4.14 12.87
CA LEU A 101 -10.31 -5.55 13.16
C LEU A 101 -9.21 -6.19 13.99
N SER A 102 -7.93 -5.92 13.67
CA SER A 102 -6.80 -6.40 14.49
C SER A 102 -6.88 -5.90 15.93
N SER A 103 -7.26 -4.63 16.13
CA SER A 103 -7.39 -4.01 17.45
C SER A 103 -8.59 -4.56 18.24
N ALA A 104 -9.69 -4.88 17.55
CA ALA A 104 -10.86 -5.50 18.16
C ALA A 104 -10.54 -6.92 18.64
N LEU A 105 -9.88 -7.72 17.79
CA LEU A 105 -9.49 -9.09 18.13
C LEU A 105 -8.46 -9.13 19.25
N GLU A 106 -7.50 -8.20 19.27
CA GLU A 106 -6.53 -8.12 20.36
C GLU A 106 -7.20 -7.84 21.72
N LYS A 107 -8.26 -7.02 21.76
CA LYS A 107 -9.04 -6.80 22.99
C LYS A 107 -9.74 -8.07 23.45
N GLU A 108 -10.37 -8.82 22.55
CA GLU A 108 -11.04 -10.09 22.88
C GLU A 108 -10.08 -11.16 23.42
N GLN A 109 -8.78 -11.07 23.15
CA GLN A 109 -7.78 -12.00 23.72
C GLN A 109 -7.35 -11.64 25.16
N ILE A 110 -7.62 -10.41 25.61
CA ILE A 110 -7.19 -9.92 26.94
C ILE A 110 -8.27 -10.18 28.02
N PHE A 111 -9.52 -10.39 27.61
CA PHE A 111 -10.66 -10.72 28.47
C PHE A 111 -10.92 -12.22 28.46
#